data_AF-A0A972H8T3-F1
#
_entry.id   AF-A0A972H8T3-F1
#
_cell.length_a   1.000
_cell.length_b   1.000
_cell.length_c   1.000
_cell.angle_alpha   90.00
_cell.angle_beta   90.00
_cell.angle_gamma   90.00
#
_symmetry.space_group_name_H-M   'P 1'
#
loop_
_entity.id
_entity.type
_entity.pdbx_description
1 polymer ?
#
loop_
_entity_poly.entity_id
_entity_poly.type
_entity_poly.pdbx_seq_one_letter_code
_entity_poly.pdbx_strand_id
1 'polypeptide(L)'
;MRIYLQLQASPDQAPKFYQLSLHEDLLDGWNLTREWGYQGNRGSNRHEHFNSHEEAQTAMLKIRDKQIQNGFRVVFIQGQEQP
;
A
#
# COMPACT_ATOMS: atom_id res chain seq x y z
N MET A 1 6.19 6.63 -4.09
CA MET A 1 5.52 6.87 -2.77
C MET A 1 5.20 5.54 -2.08
N ARG A 2 5.25 5.41 -0.74
CA ARG A 2 4.89 4.19 0.00
C ARG A 2 4.01 4.49 1.21
N ILE A 3 2.99 3.67 1.46
CA ILE A 3 2.14 3.72 2.65
C ILE A 3 2.08 2.33 3.26
N TYR A 4 2.32 2.24 4.56
CA TYR A 4 2.20 1.02 5.33
C TYR A 4 1.10 1.17 6.37
N LEU A 5 0.17 0.21 6.37
CA LEU A 5 -0.94 0.12 7.30
C LEU A 5 -0.87 -1.19 8.07
N GLN A 6 -1.32 -1.16 9.32
CA GLN A 6 -1.47 -2.35 10.16
C GLN A 6 -2.84 -2.38 10.82
N LEU A 7 -3.41 -3.58 10.91
CA LEU A 7 -4.51 -3.88 11.79
C LEU A 7 -3.94 -4.37 13.12
N GLN A 8 -4.44 -3.85 14.23
CA GLN A 8 -3.99 -4.27 15.56
C GLN A 8 -4.09 -5.79 15.71
N ALA A 9 -3.01 -6.38 16.22
CA ALA A 9 -2.93 -7.79 16.52
C ALA A 9 -3.85 -8.15 17.71
N SER A 10 -4.48 -9.30 17.63
CA SER A 10 -5.03 -9.98 18.81
C SER A 10 -3.90 -10.73 19.53
N PRO A 11 -4.02 -11.03 20.84
CA PRO A 11 -2.96 -11.69 21.61
C PRO A 11 -2.41 -12.98 20.98
N ASP A 12 -3.27 -13.73 20.28
CA ASP A 12 -2.93 -15.02 19.66
C ASP A 12 -2.61 -14.93 18.16
N GLN A 13 -2.57 -13.73 17.57
CA GLN A 13 -2.41 -13.58 16.12
C GLN A 13 -1.45 -12.45 15.74
N ALA A 14 -0.50 -12.76 14.85
CA ALA A 14 0.38 -11.76 14.27
C ALA A 14 -0.44 -10.62 13.62
N PRO A 15 0.04 -9.36 13.66
CA PRO A 15 -0.71 -8.23 13.11
C PRO A 15 -0.85 -8.40 11.59
N LYS A 16 -2.04 -8.06 11.07
CA LYS A 16 -2.23 -7.98 9.62
C LYS A 16 -1.61 -6.69 9.12
N PHE A 17 -0.91 -6.77 8.00
CA PHE A 17 -0.37 -5.61 7.33
C PHE A 17 -1.01 -5.42 5.96
N TYR A 18 -1.00 -4.17 5.52
CA TYR A 18 -1.33 -3.77 4.17
C TYR A 18 -0.31 -2.73 3.73
N GLN A 19 0.40 -2.99 2.65
CA GLN A 19 1.41 -2.11 2.09
C GLN A 19 0.99 -1.68 0.69
N LEU A 20 1.10 -0.38 0.45
CA LEU A 20 0.88 0.26 -0.83
C LEU A 20 2.20 0.88 -1.25
N SER A 21 2.68 0.57 -2.45
CA SER A 21 3.91 1.16 -2.99
C SER A 21 3.65 1.60 -4.42
N LEU A 22 4.00 2.84 -4.71
CA LEU A 22 3.85 3.46 -6.00
C LEU A 22 5.24 3.73 -6.58
N HIS A 23 5.47 3.20 -7.79
CA HIS A 23 6.73 3.27 -8.51
C HIS A 23 6.49 3.73 -9.94
N GLU A 24 7.41 4.53 -10.46
CA GLU A 24 7.45 4.85 -11.88
C GLU A 24 7.84 3.59 -12.68
N ASP A 25 7.16 3.38 -13.80
CA ASP A 25 7.48 2.33 -14.76
C ASP A 25 8.60 2.80 -15.71
N LEU A 26 9.39 1.86 -16.22
CA LEU A 26 10.47 2.12 -17.17
C LEU A 26 9.95 2.49 -18.58
N LEU A 27 8.67 2.28 -18.85
CA LEU A 27 8.03 2.46 -20.16
C LEU A 27 6.98 3.58 -20.18
N ASP A 28 7.17 4.61 -19.35
CA ASP A 28 6.28 5.78 -19.26
C ASP A 28 4.91 5.42 -18.66
N GLY A 29 4.89 5.24 -17.34
CA GLY A 29 3.69 4.85 -16.59
C GLY A 29 3.99 4.69 -15.10
N TRP A 30 3.00 4.20 -14.35
CA TRP A 30 3.09 4.06 -12.90
C TRP A 30 2.52 2.72 -12.44
N ASN A 31 3.27 2.02 -11.59
CA ASN A 31 2.86 0.77 -10.99
C ASN A 31 2.50 0.96 -9.52
N LEU A 32 1.28 0.56 -9.18
CA LEU A 32 0.81 0.43 -7.80
C LEU A 32 0.91 -1.03 -7.37
N THR A 33 1.80 -1.27 -6.41
CA THR A 33 1.96 -2.55 -5.73
C THR A 33 1.18 -2.56 -4.42
N ARG A 34 0.30 -3.54 -4.29
CA ARG A 34 -0.45 -3.84 -3.08
C ARG A 34 0.06 -5.15 -2.50
N GLU A 35 0.49 -5.13 -1.25
CA GLU A 35 0.91 -6.32 -0.54
C GLU A 35 0.14 -6.41 0.78
N TRP A 36 -0.35 -7.59 1.13
CA TRP A 36 -1.09 -7.78 2.37
C TRP A 36 -0.91 -9.19 2.93
N GLY A 37 -1.07 -9.32 4.23
CA GLY A 37 -0.92 -10.61 4.90
C GLY A 37 -0.74 -10.45 6.40
N TYR A 38 -0.24 -11.50 7.03
CA TYR A 38 0.20 -11.46 8.42
C TYR A 38 1.70 -11.19 8.48
N GLN A 39 2.12 -10.32 9.39
CA GLN A 39 3.53 -10.04 9.58
C GLN A 39 4.29 -11.34 9.94
N GLY A 40 5.45 -11.56 9.31
CA GLY A 40 6.26 -12.77 9.49
C GLY A 40 5.80 -14.00 8.68
N ASN A 41 4.72 -13.88 7.89
CA ASN A 41 4.25 -14.95 7.00
C ASN A 41 4.31 -14.53 5.52
N ARG A 42 4.20 -15.50 4.61
CA ARG A 42 4.11 -15.23 3.18
C ARG A 42 2.80 -14.49 2.88
N GLY A 43 2.92 -13.23 2.47
CA GLY A 43 1.79 -12.39 2.07
C GLY A 43 1.28 -12.69 0.66
N SER A 44 0.24 -11.97 0.27
CA SER A 44 -0.23 -11.88 -1.12
C SER A 44 0.17 -10.52 -1.69
N ASN A 45 0.49 -10.47 -2.98
CA ASN A 45 0.73 -9.23 -3.69
C ASN A 45 -0.21 -9.08 -4.91
N ARG A 46 -0.37 -7.85 -5.37
CA ARG A 46 -1.04 -7.50 -6.61
C ARG A 46 -0.42 -6.24 -7.18
N HIS A 47 -0.21 -6.23 -8.49
CA HIS A 47 0.29 -5.07 -9.22
C HIS A 47 -0.79 -4.56 -10.16
N GLU A 48 -0.91 -3.23 -10.25
CA GLU A 48 -1.77 -2.53 -11.20
C GLU A 48 -0.96 -1.42 -11.88
N HIS A 49 -1.06 -1.37 -13.19
CA HIS A 49 -0.41 -0.34 -14.01
C HIS A 49 -1.40 0.79 -14.32
N PHE A 50 -0.88 2.01 -14.32
CA PHE A 50 -1.59 3.25 -14.60
C PHE A 50 -0.76 4.10 -15.56
N ASN A 51 -1.43 4.88 -16.41
CA ASN A 51 -0.74 5.70 -17.40
C ASN A 51 -0.16 6.99 -16.79
N SER A 52 -0.68 7.44 -15.65
CA SER A 52 -0.25 8.69 -15.02
C SER A 52 -0.03 8.55 -13.51
N HIS A 53 0.86 9.40 -12.98
CA HIS A 53 1.14 9.49 -11.55
C HIS A 53 -0.14 9.82 -10.77
N GLU A 54 -0.92 10.76 -11.27
CA GLU A 54 -2.12 11.27 -10.60
C GLU A 54 -3.21 10.19 -10.49
N GLU A 55 -3.41 9.39 -11.55
CA GLU A 55 -4.32 8.25 -11.52
C GLU A 55 -3.89 7.21 -10.50
N ALA A 56 -2.60 6.86 -10.51
CA ALA A 56 -2.04 5.86 -9.62
C ALA A 56 -2.06 6.32 -8.16
N GLN A 57 -1.75 7.59 -7.90
CA GLN A 57 -1.84 8.21 -6.58
C GLN A 57 -3.30 8.25 -6.10
N THR A 58 -4.24 8.65 -6.95
CA THR A 58 -5.68 8.67 -6.61
C THR A 58 -6.18 7.27 -6.28
N ALA A 59 -5.80 6.26 -7.06
CA ALA A 59 -6.13 4.86 -6.78
C ALA A 59 -5.53 4.40 -5.43
N MET A 60 -4.27 4.74 -5.17
CA MET A 60 -3.60 4.43 -3.91
C MET A 60 -4.31 5.04 -2.69
N LEU A 61 -4.72 6.31 -2.77
CA LEU A 61 -5.45 6.99 -1.70
C LEU A 61 -6.84 6.36 -1.47
N LYS A 62 -7.56 6.03 -2.53
CA LYS A 62 -8.85 5.30 -2.42
C LYS A 62 -8.71 3.95 -1.71
N ILE A 63 -7.64 3.21 -2.03
CA ILE A 63 -7.37 1.92 -1.37
C ILE A 63 -6.99 2.12 0.09
N ARG A 64 -6.13 3.11 0.39
CA ARG A 64 -5.79 3.47 1.78
C ARG A 64 -7.05 3.75 2.59
N ASP A 65 -7.93 4.62 2.09
CA ASP A 65 -9.13 5.04 2.81
C ASP A 65 -10.08 3.86 3.05
N LYS A 66 -10.22 2.97 2.06
CA LYS A 66 -10.98 1.72 2.22
C LYS A 66 -10.38 0.82 3.31
N GLN A 67 -9.05 0.70 3.41
CA GLN A 67 -8.44 -0.11 4.47
C GLN A 67 -8.55 0.54 5.84
N ILE A 68 -8.49 1.88 5.91
CA ILE A 68 -8.75 2.61 7.16
C ILE A 68 -10.16 2.32 7.67
N GLN A 69 -11.16 2.32 6.77
CA GLN A 69 -12.54 1.95 7.10
C GLN A 69 -12.65 0.48 7.58
N ASN A 70 -11.79 -0.41 7.10
CA ASN A 70 -11.70 -1.80 7.58
C ASN A 70 -10.94 -1.95 8.92
N GLY A 71 -10.58 -0.84 9.58
CA GLY A 71 -9.92 -0.83 10.89
C GLY A 71 -8.40 -0.80 10.85
N PHE A 72 -7.78 -0.79 9.66
CA PHE A 72 -6.34 -0.59 9.55
C PHE A 72 -5.95 0.83 9.98
N ARG A 73 -4.77 0.97 10.58
CA ARG A 73 -4.18 2.26 10.93
C ARG A 73 -2.94 2.49 10.09
N VAL A 74 -2.75 3.72 9.63
CA VAL A 74 -1.52 4.10 8.93
C VAL A 74 -0.39 4.19 9.96
N VAL A 75 0.67 3.42 9.73
CA VAL A 75 1.86 3.38 10.61
C VAL A 75 3.01 4.16 10.00
N PHE A 76 3.11 4.17 8.67
CA PHE A 76 4.19 4.84 7.96
C PHE A 76 3.74 5.36 6.60
N ILE A 77 4.18 6.55 6.24
CA ILE A 77 4.02 7.17 4.92
C ILE A 77 5.39 7.70 4.49
N GLN A 78 5.80 7.37 3.28
CA GLN A 78 6.99 7.93 2.63
C GLN A 78 6.58 8.52 1.28
N GLY A 79 6.55 9.85 1.20
CA GLY A 79 6.42 10.57 -0.06
C GLY A 79 7.72 10.46 -0.87
N GLN A 80 7.62 10.47 -2.21
CA GLN A 80 8.77 10.84 -3.02
C GLN A 80 8.92 12.36 -2.89
N GLU A 81 9.70 12.83 -1.91
CA GLU A 81 10.40 14.09 -2.07
C GLU A 81 11.57 13.79 -3.00
N GLN A 82 11.35 13.88 -4.31
CA GLN A 82 12.47 14.04 -5.24
C GLN A 82 12.85 15.53 -5.21
N PRO A 83 14.09 15.86 -4.83
CA PRO A 83 14.58 17.24 -4.73
C PRO A 83 14.71 17.91 -6.10
#